data_AF-A0A9E5GAU8-F1
#
_entry.id   AF-A0A9E5GAU8-F1
#
_cell.length_a   1.000
_cell.length_b   1.000
_cell.length_c   1.000
_cell.angle_alpha   90.00
_cell.angle_beta   90.00
_cell.angle_gamma   90.00
#
_symmetry.space_group_name_H-M   'P 1'
#
loop_
_entity.id
_entity.type
_entity.pdbx_description
1 polymer ?
#
loop_
_entity_poly.entity_id
_entity_poly.type
_entity_poly.pdbx_seq_one_letter_code
_entity_poly.pdbx_strand_id
1 'polypeptide(L)'
;MKRYLILLLLMLSPTFTLFGSNKAQLIMEEVLKMQQSQASALDLKLTLIEQNGTTRERRIQTLSQTKQGRVSSLTVFLSPENVRNTRFLSIEEERGNTSQWIYLPALKRIKSIESTEEGSSFMGSDFSYADMASTSYDADEA
;
A
#
# COMPACT_ATOMS: atom_id res chain seq x y z
N MET A 1 45.65 44.30 19.06
CA MET A 1 44.92 43.36 19.94
C MET A 1 43.41 43.31 19.67
N LYS A 2 42.72 44.45 19.46
CA LYS A 2 41.27 44.48 19.16
C LYS A 2 40.85 43.85 17.81
N ARG A 3 41.73 43.80 16.79
CA ARG A 3 41.45 43.19 15.47
C ARG A 3 41.42 41.65 15.47
N TYR A 4 42.19 41.00 16.35
CA TYR A 4 42.20 39.54 16.47
C TYR A 4 41.03 39.02 17.33
N LEU A 5 40.46 39.89 18.18
CA LEU A 5 39.30 39.56 19.00
C LEU A 5 38.02 39.39 18.16
N ILE A 6 37.87 40.15 17.07
CA ILE A 6 36.73 40.06 16.14
C ILE A 6 36.81 38.80 15.26
N LEU A 7 38.01 38.38 14.86
CA LEU A 7 38.24 37.15 14.10
C LEU A 7 38.00 35.88 14.94
N LEU A 8 38.30 35.92 16.25
CA LEU A 8 38.01 34.82 17.16
C LEU A 8 36.50 34.67 17.44
N LEU A 9 35.76 35.79 17.46
CA LEU A 9 34.31 35.80 17.70
C LEU A 9 33.51 35.22 16.51
N LEU A 10 34.03 35.36 15.27
CA LEU A 10 33.37 34.84 14.06
C LEU A 10 33.48 33.30 13.92
N MET A 11 34.54 32.71 14.46
CA MET A 11 34.74 31.25 14.54
C MET A 11 33.88 30.57 15.61
N LEU A 12 33.25 31.35 16.50
CA LEU A 12 32.31 30.88 17.51
C LEU A 12 30.85 31.10 17.07
N SER A 13 30.60 31.08 15.75
CA SER A 13 29.23 30.99 15.23
C SER A 13 28.76 29.56 15.49
N PRO A 14 27.72 29.31 16.31
CA PRO A 14 27.14 27.98 16.38
C PRO A 14 26.60 27.67 14.98
N THR A 15 27.21 26.69 14.31
CA THR A 15 26.56 25.99 13.21
C THR A 15 25.29 25.39 13.80
N PHE A 16 24.18 26.11 13.65
CA PHE A 16 22.85 25.55 13.82
C PHE A 16 22.74 24.42 12.80
N THR A 17 23.07 23.21 13.22
CA THR A 17 22.65 22.01 12.53
C THR A 17 21.12 22.04 12.57
N LEU A 18 20.50 22.33 11.43
CA LEU A 18 19.08 22.07 11.21
C LEU A 18 18.87 20.55 11.32
N PHE A 19 18.68 20.05 12.54
CA PHE A 19 18.04 18.76 12.73
C PHE A 19 16.56 18.97 12.42
N GLY A 20 16.18 18.75 11.15
CA GLY A 20 14.79 18.58 10.78
C GLY A 20 14.21 17.46 11.66
N SER A 21 13.07 17.70 12.32
CA SER A 21 12.52 16.74 13.26
C SER A 21 12.13 15.45 12.54
N ASN A 22 12.66 14.28 12.96
CA ASN A 22 12.23 12.93 12.54
C ASN A 22 10.79 12.58 13.00
N LYS A 23 9.97 13.58 13.32
CA LYS A 23 8.63 13.40 13.89
C LYS A 23 7.68 12.70 12.92
N ALA A 24 7.82 12.94 11.60
CA ALA A 24 7.00 12.28 10.59
C ALA A 24 7.28 10.76 10.51
N GLN A 25 8.57 10.38 10.45
CA GLN A 25 9.00 8.98 10.44
C GLN A 25 8.51 8.23 11.69
N LEU A 26 8.67 8.84 12.87
CA LEU A 26 8.21 8.24 14.13
C LEU A 26 6.68 8.02 14.18
N ILE A 27 5.91 8.96 13.63
CA ILE A 27 4.44 8.80 13.54
C ILE A 27 4.11 7.64 12.59
N MET A 28 4.76 7.57 11.43
CA MET A 28 4.49 6.52 10.46
C MET A 28 4.91 5.14 10.98
N GLU A 29 6.06 5.03 11.66
CA GLU A 29 6.51 3.80 12.31
C GLU A 29 5.47 3.28 13.32
N GLU A 30 4.88 4.17 14.13
CA GLU A 30 3.84 3.77 15.09
C GLU A 30 2.55 3.35 14.38
N VAL A 31 2.16 4.02 13.28
CA VAL A 31 1.01 3.59 12.44
C VAL A 31 1.24 2.19 11.87
N LEU A 32 2.42 1.92 11.30
CA LEU A 32 2.77 0.62 10.74
C LEU A 32 2.73 -0.48 11.80
N LYS A 33 3.28 -0.20 12.98
CA LYS A 33 3.29 -1.12 14.11
C LYS A 33 1.88 -1.47 14.58
N MET A 34 0.95 -0.51 14.59
CA MET A 34 -0.45 -0.75 14.95
C MET A 34 -1.21 -1.57 13.89
N GLN A 35 -0.83 -1.46 12.62
CA GLN A 35 -1.47 -2.20 11.52
C GLN A 35 -0.90 -3.62 11.34
N GLN A 36 0.23 -3.93 11.97
CA GLN A 36 0.90 -5.21 11.81
C GLN A 36 0.04 -6.37 12.34
N SER A 37 -0.25 -7.33 11.47
CA SER A 37 -0.90 -8.59 11.83
C SER A 37 -0.23 -9.77 11.15
N GLN A 38 -0.22 -10.94 11.81
CA GLN A 38 0.24 -12.19 11.21
C GLN A 38 -0.79 -12.78 10.24
N ALA A 39 -2.08 -12.52 10.47
CA ALA A 39 -3.16 -12.96 9.58
C ALA A 39 -4.36 -12.02 9.71
N SER A 40 -5.08 -11.82 8.62
CA SER A 40 -6.32 -11.05 8.63
C SER A 40 -7.39 -11.69 7.75
N ALA A 41 -8.64 -11.41 8.08
CA ALA A 41 -9.80 -11.78 7.30
C ALA A 41 -10.78 -10.60 7.26
N LEU A 42 -11.07 -10.11 6.06
CA LEU A 42 -11.96 -8.98 5.82
C LEU A 42 -13.14 -9.43 4.95
N ASP A 43 -14.35 -9.02 5.30
CA ASP A 43 -15.55 -9.17 4.48
C ASP A 43 -16.09 -7.77 4.19
N LEU A 44 -16.02 -7.37 2.93
CA LEU A 44 -16.19 -5.97 2.52
C LEU A 44 -17.32 -5.87 1.50
N LYS A 45 -18.10 -4.80 1.62
CA LYS A 45 -19.02 -4.33 0.57
C LYS A 45 -18.37 -3.16 -0.16
N LEU A 46 -18.07 -3.35 -1.43
CA LEU A 46 -17.54 -2.32 -2.32
C LEU A 46 -18.67 -1.74 -3.17
N THR A 47 -19.01 -0.48 -2.96
CA THR A 47 -20.05 0.25 -3.70
C THR A 47 -19.40 1.23 -4.66
N LEU A 48 -19.58 1.01 -5.97
CA LEU A 48 -19.13 1.89 -7.04
C LEU A 48 -20.28 2.84 -7.38
N ILE A 49 -20.00 4.13 -7.41
CA ILE A 49 -20.98 5.18 -7.70
C ILE A 49 -20.49 5.97 -8.91
N GLU A 50 -21.23 5.91 -10.00
CA GLU A 50 -20.92 6.61 -11.24
C GLU A 50 -21.40 8.07 -11.17
N GLN A 51 -20.87 8.94 -12.03
CA GLN A 51 -21.25 10.37 -12.06
C GLN A 51 -22.75 10.61 -12.30
N ASN A 52 -23.42 9.69 -13.02
CA ASN A 52 -24.85 9.76 -13.29
C ASN A 52 -25.73 9.22 -12.14
N GLY A 53 -25.12 8.85 -11.00
CA GLY A 53 -25.81 8.30 -9.83
C GLY A 53 -26.08 6.79 -9.89
N THR A 54 -25.68 6.09 -10.96
CA THR A 54 -25.80 4.63 -11.03
C THR A 54 -24.87 3.98 -10.02
N THR A 55 -25.38 2.99 -9.28
CA THR A 55 -24.59 2.25 -8.29
C THR A 55 -24.40 0.80 -8.68
N ARG A 56 -23.23 0.25 -8.36
CA ARG A 56 -22.93 -1.18 -8.46
C ARG A 56 -22.31 -1.63 -7.15
N GLU A 57 -22.86 -2.67 -6.53
CA GLU A 57 -22.31 -3.23 -5.31
C GLU A 57 -21.59 -4.54 -5.60
N ARG A 58 -20.51 -4.80 -4.87
CA ARG A 58 -19.75 -6.05 -4.90
C ARG A 58 -19.48 -6.48 -3.46
N ARG A 59 -19.56 -7.77 -3.17
CA ARG A 59 -19.06 -8.34 -1.92
C ARG A 59 -17.73 -9.02 -2.20
N ILE A 60 -16.71 -8.63 -1.45
CA ILE A 60 -15.37 -9.21 -1.55
C ILE A 60 -14.93 -9.72 -0.19
N GLN A 61 -14.20 -10.82 -0.17
CA GLN A 61 -13.53 -11.31 1.01
C GLN A 61 -12.03 -11.33 0.77
N THR A 62 -11.25 -10.81 1.71
CA THR A 62 -9.80 -10.80 1.65
C THR A 62 -9.23 -11.58 2.82
N LEU A 63 -8.33 -12.51 2.54
CA LEU A 63 -7.54 -13.22 3.53
C LEU A 63 -6.09 -12.86 3.33
N SER A 64 -5.40 -12.43 4.38
CA SER A 64 -3.96 -12.19 4.32
C SER A 64 -3.22 -12.95 5.41
N GLN A 65 -1.96 -13.28 5.13
CA GLN A 65 -1.05 -13.92 6.07
C GLN A 65 0.38 -13.44 5.84
N THR A 66 1.10 -13.22 6.93
CA THR A 66 2.54 -12.95 6.94
C THR A 66 3.27 -14.18 7.48
N LYS A 67 4.22 -14.72 6.71
CA LYS A 67 5.04 -15.86 7.10
C LYS A 67 6.46 -15.69 6.60
N GLN A 68 7.44 -15.72 7.51
CA GLN A 68 8.87 -15.61 7.18
C GLN A 68 9.18 -14.37 6.32
N GLY A 69 8.66 -13.20 6.69
CA GLY A 69 8.87 -11.95 5.94
C GLY A 69 8.07 -11.83 4.64
N ARG A 70 7.41 -12.89 4.18
CA ARG A 70 6.51 -12.85 3.02
C ARG A 70 5.08 -12.54 3.45
N VAL A 71 4.45 -11.58 2.79
CA VAL A 71 3.02 -11.28 2.93
C VAL A 71 2.27 -11.87 1.74
N SER A 72 1.20 -12.60 1.98
CA SER A 72 0.34 -13.14 0.92
C SER A 72 -1.10 -12.74 1.18
N SER A 73 -1.76 -12.20 0.17
CA SER A 73 -3.15 -11.73 0.24
C SER A 73 -3.98 -12.32 -0.90
N LEU A 74 -5.13 -12.90 -0.56
CA LEU A 74 -6.10 -13.44 -1.51
C LEU A 74 -7.43 -12.71 -1.35
N THR A 75 -7.81 -11.96 -2.37
CA THR A 75 -9.12 -11.31 -2.48
C THR A 75 -10.03 -12.14 -3.40
N VAL A 76 -11.23 -12.45 -2.95
CA VAL A 76 -12.24 -13.25 -3.68
C VAL A 76 -13.53 -12.44 -3.82
N PHE A 77 -13.99 -12.28 -5.06
CA PHE A 77 -15.30 -11.70 -5.34
C PHE A 77 -16.40 -12.73 -5.09
N LEU A 78 -17.26 -12.44 -4.12
CA LEU A 78 -18.37 -13.30 -3.69
C LEU A 78 -19.69 -12.93 -4.38
N SER A 79 -19.88 -11.68 -4.78
CA SER A 79 -21.06 -11.25 -5.53
C SER A 79 -20.78 -9.93 -6.26
N PRO A 80 -21.57 -9.57 -7.29
CA PRO A 80 -22.64 -10.33 -7.96
C PRO A 80 -22.14 -11.44 -8.91
N GLU A 81 -23.06 -12.18 -9.54
CA GLU A 81 -22.74 -13.36 -10.39
C GLU A 81 -21.72 -13.07 -11.49
N ASN A 82 -21.79 -11.89 -12.12
CA ASN A 82 -20.91 -11.52 -13.23
C ASN A 82 -19.44 -11.36 -12.83
N VAL A 83 -19.14 -11.17 -11.54
CA VAL A 83 -17.77 -11.09 -11.00
C VAL A 83 -17.47 -12.21 -10.00
N ARG A 84 -18.46 -13.04 -9.68
CA ARG A 84 -18.32 -14.13 -8.71
C ARG A 84 -17.17 -15.04 -9.11
N ASN A 85 -16.34 -15.40 -8.13
CA ASN A 85 -15.14 -16.22 -8.28
C ASN A 85 -14.00 -15.59 -9.08
N THR A 86 -14.06 -14.29 -9.41
CA THR A 86 -12.83 -13.54 -9.69
C THR A 86 -11.97 -13.55 -8.44
N ARG A 87 -10.67 -13.82 -8.61
CA ARG A 87 -9.72 -13.91 -7.50
C ARG A 87 -8.49 -13.09 -7.82
N PHE A 88 -8.02 -12.33 -6.85
CA PHE A 88 -6.80 -11.56 -6.95
C PHE A 88 -5.83 -12.03 -5.87
N LEU A 89 -4.62 -12.37 -6.27
CA LEU A 89 -3.53 -12.84 -5.40
C LEU A 89 -2.41 -11.81 -5.46
N SER A 90 -1.95 -11.37 -4.29
CA SER A 90 -0.73 -10.58 -4.12
C SER A 90 0.23 -11.35 -3.22
N ILE A 91 1.50 -11.38 -3.59
CA ILE A 91 2.60 -11.91 -2.78
C ILE A 91 3.70 -10.85 -2.75
N GLU A 92 3.93 -10.29 -1.58
CA GLU A 92 5.04 -9.38 -1.30
C GLU A 92 6.15 -10.18 -0.61
N GLU A 93 7.32 -10.18 -1.23
CA GLU A 93 8.52 -10.80 -0.66
C GLU A 93 9.23 -9.82 0.30
N GLU A 94 10.07 -10.34 1.21
CA GLU A 94 10.77 -9.56 2.25
C GLU A 94 11.57 -8.35 1.72
N ARG A 95 11.91 -8.33 0.43
CA ARG A 95 12.66 -7.25 -0.24
C ARG A 95 11.77 -6.25 -0.99
N GLY A 96 10.46 -6.23 -0.71
CA GLY A 96 9.48 -5.31 -1.31
C GLY A 96 8.99 -5.70 -2.71
N ASN A 97 9.60 -6.72 -3.34
CA ASN A 97 9.12 -7.19 -4.64
C ASN A 97 7.74 -7.83 -4.50
N THR A 98 6.75 -7.20 -5.13
CA THR A 98 5.36 -7.66 -5.13
C THR A 98 5.03 -8.35 -6.45
N SER A 99 4.47 -9.54 -6.38
CA SER A 99 3.95 -10.28 -7.53
C SER A 99 2.44 -10.41 -7.43
N GLN A 100 1.75 -10.09 -8.52
CA GLN A 100 0.30 -9.95 -8.53
C GLN A 100 -0.33 -10.75 -9.67
N TRP A 101 -1.44 -11.43 -9.37
CA TRP A 101 -2.19 -12.20 -10.35
C TRP A 101 -3.69 -12.03 -10.17
N ILE A 102 -4.41 -12.01 -11.28
CA ILE A 102 -5.87 -12.07 -11.30
C ILE A 102 -6.35 -13.28 -12.08
N TYR A 103 -7.22 -14.08 -11.46
CA TYR A 103 -7.96 -15.15 -12.09
C TYR A 103 -9.34 -14.64 -12.51
N LEU A 104 -9.64 -14.79 -13.81
CA LEU A 104 -10.89 -14.38 -14.42
C LEU A 104 -11.70 -15.63 -14.83
N PRO A 105 -12.76 -16.00 -14.10
CA PRO A 105 -13.47 -17.26 -14.31
C PRO A 105 -14.17 -17.33 -15.66
N ALA A 106 -14.71 -16.21 -16.16
CA ALA A 106 -15.34 -16.13 -17.47
C ALA A 106 -14.38 -16.50 -18.62
N LEU A 107 -13.08 -16.24 -18.43
CA LEU A 107 -12.04 -16.52 -19.41
C LEU A 107 -11.25 -17.80 -19.08
N LYS A 108 -11.49 -18.41 -17.91
CA LYS A 108 -10.70 -19.51 -17.34
C LYS A 108 -9.20 -19.24 -17.42
N ARG A 109 -8.79 -17.99 -17.18
CA ARG A 109 -7.42 -17.51 -17.39
C ARG A 109 -6.89 -16.83 -16.14
N ILE A 110 -5.60 -17.04 -15.89
CA ILE A 110 -4.80 -16.27 -14.95
C ILE A 110 -4.02 -15.22 -15.76
N LYS A 111 -4.04 -13.97 -15.30
CA LYS A 111 -3.25 -12.86 -15.85
C LYS A 111 -2.30 -12.35 -14.75
N SER A 112 -1.02 -12.19 -15.06
CA SER A 112 -0.09 -11.42 -14.22
C SER A 112 -0.40 -9.92 -14.35
N ILE A 113 -0.32 -9.19 -13.24
CA ILE A 113 -0.34 -7.73 -13.29
C ILE A 113 1.12 -7.30 -13.34
N GLU A 114 1.50 -6.71 -14.46
CA GLU A 114 2.85 -6.17 -14.64
C GLU A 114 2.99 -4.86 -13.86
N SER A 115 4.21 -4.48 -13.49
CA SER A 115 4.45 -3.24 -12.71
C SER A 115 3.85 -1.99 -13.36
N THR A 116 3.86 -1.91 -14.70
CA THR A 116 3.23 -0.80 -15.44
C THR A 116 1.71 -0.78 -15.34
N GLU A 117 1.08 -1.89 -14.97
CA GLU A 117 -0.37 -2.03 -14.81
C GLU A 117 -0.81 -1.84 -13.34
N GLU A 118 0.11 -1.79 -12.37
CA GLU A 118 -0.22 -1.70 -10.95
C GLU A 118 -1.05 -0.45 -10.59
N GLY A 119 -0.78 0.68 -11.26
CA GLY A 119 -1.57 1.91 -11.13
C GLY A 119 -2.92 1.90 -11.86
N SER A 120 -3.25 0.82 -12.58
CA SER A 120 -4.52 0.73 -13.33
C SER A 120 -5.69 0.42 -12.41
N SER A 121 -6.88 0.88 -12.80
CA SER A 121 -8.13 0.62 -12.08
C SER A 121 -8.37 -0.87 -11.82
N PHE A 122 -8.62 -1.20 -10.56
CA PHE A 122 -8.94 -2.53 -10.09
C PHE A 122 -10.40 -2.86 -10.40
N MET A 123 -10.61 -3.67 -11.44
CA MET A 123 -11.95 -4.12 -11.83
C MET A 123 -12.95 -2.95 -12.03
N GLY A 124 -12.48 -1.79 -12.50
CA GLY A 124 -13.32 -0.61 -12.73
C GLY A 124 -13.75 0.13 -11.47
N SER A 125 -13.03 -0.04 -10.34
CA SER A 125 -13.17 0.84 -9.17
C SER A 125 -12.14 1.99 -9.22
N ASP A 126 -12.23 2.90 -8.26
CA ASP A 126 -11.24 3.96 -8.06
C ASP A 126 -9.97 3.48 -7.34
N PHE A 127 -9.94 2.22 -6.88
CA PHE A 127 -8.72 1.60 -6.37
C PHE A 127 -7.84 1.14 -7.54
N SER A 128 -6.54 1.21 -7.37
CA SER A 128 -5.57 0.60 -8.27
C SER A 128 -5.28 -0.87 -7.88
N TYR A 129 -4.58 -1.60 -8.74
CA TYR A 129 -4.07 -2.93 -8.35
C TYR A 129 -3.06 -2.83 -7.20
N ALA A 130 -2.24 -1.77 -7.16
CA ALA A 130 -1.32 -1.49 -6.05
C ALA A 130 -2.05 -1.34 -4.72
N ASP A 131 -3.13 -0.53 -4.68
CA ASP A 131 -3.93 -0.31 -3.46
C ASP A 131 -4.54 -1.61 -2.91
N MET A 132 -4.84 -2.56 -3.80
CA MET A 132 -5.43 -3.85 -3.43
C MET A 132 -4.38 -4.91 -3.11
N ALA A 133 -3.13 -4.72 -3.54
CA ALA A 133 -2.03 -5.66 -3.38
C ALA A 133 -1.39 -5.58 -2.00
N SER A 134 -1.28 -4.37 -1.45
CA SER A 134 -0.73 -4.13 -0.12
C SER A 134 -1.74 -3.46 0.79
N THR A 135 -1.95 -4.03 1.97
CA THR A 135 -2.62 -3.34 3.09
C THR A 135 -1.62 -2.71 4.06
N SER A 136 -0.31 -2.87 3.81
CA SER A 136 0.78 -2.29 4.59
C SER A 136 1.48 -1.20 3.79
N TYR A 137 1.66 -0.05 4.41
CA TYR A 137 2.35 1.07 3.79
C TYR A 137 3.86 0.78 3.70
N ASP A 138 4.47 0.99 2.52
CA ASP A 138 5.91 0.87 2.34
C ASP A 138 6.59 2.15 2.85
N ALA A 139 7.48 2.01 3.83
CA ALA A 139 8.20 3.14 4.43
C ALA A 139 9.23 3.75 3.48
N ASP A 140 9.67 3.01 2.45
CA ASP A 140 10.67 3.47 1.48
C ASP A 140 10.07 4.37 0.38
N GLU A 141 8.73 4.47 0.29
CA GLU A 141 8.02 5.38 -0.63
C GLU A 141 7.77 6.80 -0.06
N ALA A 142 8.23 7.10 1.17
CA ALA A 142 7.99 8.36 1.89
C ALA A 142 9.08 9.43 1.76
#